data_AF-A0A5N5VXP6-F1
#
_entry.id   AF-A0A5N5VXP6-F1
#
_cell.length_a   1.000
_cell.length_b   1.000
_cell.length_c   1.000
_cell.angle_alpha   90.00
_cell.angle_beta   90.00
_cell.angle_gamma   90.00
#
_symmetry.space_group_name_H-M   'P 1'
#
loop_
_entity.id
_entity.type
_entity.pdbx_description
1 polymer ?
#
loop_
_entity_poly.entity_id
_entity_poly.type
_entity_poly.pdbx_seq_one_letter_code
_entity_poly.pdbx_strand_id
1 'polypeptide(L)'
;MSIEWSTPDENGARTAWATREDGVRTQWTQDEHGWTSPTSADTSAPSPYEQQLTAAGYGDGQRQHYIEQSGQDPEYAACVWDEQIMLAAEAAGEIPARPVEPLTPAEQAENAARSQAMREYWQQYPEDQGGWDPLSNDNDDATKAQFDTFVSERTQQLLSTPEPSPAEYDDDFDMDL
;
A
#
# COMPACT_ATOMS: atom_id res chain seq x y z
N MET A 1 -3.96 15.35 22.70
CA MET A 1 -2.54 15.66 22.39
C MET A 1 -2.01 16.67 23.41
N SER A 2 -0.87 16.39 24.04
CA SER A 2 -0.18 17.32 24.96
C SER A 2 1.17 17.74 24.39
N ILE A 3 1.58 18.99 24.66
CA ILE A 3 2.88 19.52 24.24
C ILE A 3 3.59 20.10 25.47
N GLU A 4 4.80 19.62 25.74
CA GLU A 4 5.67 20.10 26.81
C GLU A 4 6.89 20.81 26.21
N TRP A 5 7.26 21.96 26.75
CA TRP A 5 8.37 22.77 26.25
C TRP A 5 9.51 22.77 27.26
N SER A 6 10.75 22.58 26.80
CA SER A 6 11.93 22.83 27.61
C SER A 6 12.22 24.33 27.67
N THR A 7 12.91 24.75 28.72
CA THR A 7 13.60 26.05 28.73
C THR A 7 14.65 26.06 27.62
N PRO A 8 14.83 27.19 26.90
CA PRO A 8 15.92 27.34 25.96
C PRO A 8 17.28 27.22 26.67
N ASP A 9 18.26 26.60 26.01
CA ASP A 9 19.63 26.55 26.49
C ASP A 9 20.39 27.87 26.21
N GLU A 10 21.66 27.91 26.59
CA GLU A 10 22.54 29.06 26.42
C GLU A 10 22.79 29.46 24.95
N ASN A 11 22.49 28.58 24.00
CA ASN A 11 22.57 28.82 22.56
C ASN A 11 21.19 29.15 21.96
N GLY A 12 20.14 29.25 22.77
CA GLY A 12 18.77 29.49 22.33
C GLY A 12 18.08 28.26 21.74
N ALA A 13 18.70 27.08 21.80
CA ALA A 13 18.09 25.84 21.37
C ALA A 13 17.04 25.40 22.38
N ARG A 14 15.90 24.89 21.92
CA ARG A 14 14.83 24.41 22.79
C ARG A 14 14.28 23.08 22.31
N THR A 15 13.84 22.26 23.25
CA THR A 15 13.20 20.98 22.98
C THR A 15 11.68 21.11 23.20
N ALA A 16 10.89 20.50 22.33
CA ALA A 16 9.47 20.29 22.53
C ALA A 16 9.16 18.79 22.54
N TRP A 17 8.29 18.35 23.44
CA TRP A 17 7.80 16.98 23.49
C TRP A 17 6.32 16.98 23.14
N ALA A 18 5.92 16.24 22.11
CA ALA A 18 4.52 16.05 21.76
C ALA A 18 4.10 14.63 22.11
N THR A 19 3.04 14.47 22.91
CA THR A 19 2.46 13.15 23.21
C THR A 19 1.13 12.99 22.47
N ARG A 20 1.07 11.99 21.59
CA ARG A 20 -0.11 11.58 20.84
C ARG A 20 -1.07 10.76 21.72
N GLU A 21 -2.30 10.59 21.28
CA GLU A 21 -3.36 9.87 22.03
C GLU A 21 -3.10 8.36 22.14
N ASP A 22 -2.28 7.81 21.23
CA ASP A 22 -1.73 6.46 21.25
C ASP A 22 -0.56 6.29 22.24
N GLY A 23 -0.17 7.35 22.96
CA GLY A 23 0.93 7.36 23.94
C GLY A 23 2.32 7.59 23.34
N VAL A 24 2.42 7.77 22.02
CA VAL A 24 3.71 8.04 21.37
C VAL A 24 4.20 9.43 21.74
N ARG A 25 5.43 9.51 22.27
CA ARG A 25 6.08 10.76 22.69
C ARG A 25 7.20 11.11 21.71
N THR A 26 7.04 12.18 20.96
CA THR A 26 8.00 12.65 19.96
C THR A 26 8.79 13.85 20.49
N GLN A 27 10.12 13.77 20.43
CA GLN A 27 11.01 14.89 20.72
C GLN A 27 11.27 15.71 19.47
N TRP A 28 11.18 17.03 19.59
CA TRP A 28 11.57 18.02 18.59
C TRP A 28 12.61 18.94 19.19
N THR A 29 13.69 19.21 18.48
CA THR A 29 14.73 20.17 18.87
C THR A 29 14.70 21.33 17.90
N GLN A 30 14.79 22.56 18.38
CA GLN A 30 14.97 23.73 17.52
C GLN A 30 16.43 24.17 17.57
N ASP A 31 17.06 24.26 16.40
CA ASP A 31 18.37 24.88 16.21
C ASP A 31 18.27 26.10 15.27
N GLU A 32 19.42 26.68 14.92
CA GLU A 32 19.54 27.86 14.06
C GLU A 32 18.96 27.67 12.64
N HIS A 33 18.75 26.41 12.22
CA HIS A 33 18.23 26.03 10.90
C HIS A 33 16.76 25.59 10.96
N GLY A 34 16.12 25.58 12.14
CA GLY A 34 14.70 25.28 12.31
C GLY A 34 14.43 24.15 13.30
N TRP A 35 13.25 23.54 13.19
CA TRP A 35 12.85 22.40 14.03
C TRP A 35 13.32 21.09 13.39
N THR A 36 14.10 20.31 14.11
CA THR A 36 14.57 18.97 13.74
C THR A 36 14.08 17.96 14.79
N SER A 37 13.43 16.88 14.36
CA SER A 37 13.07 15.78 15.26
C SER A 37 14.21 14.75 15.27
N PRO A 38 14.91 14.51 16.40
CA PRO A 38 15.81 13.37 16.51
C PRO A 38 15.08 12.02 16.53
N THR A 39 13.74 12.02 16.66
CA THR A 39 12.89 10.82 16.74
C THR A 39 12.49 10.27 15.36
N SER A 40 13.25 10.59 14.30
CA SER A 40 13.18 9.82 13.05
C SER A 40 13.89 8.47 13.16
N ALA A 41 14.49 8.14 14.31
CA ALA A 41 14.70 6.75 14.68
C ALA A 41 13.32 6.15 14.97
N ASP A 42 12.80 5.44 13.97
CA ASP A 42 11.55 4.70 13.95
C ASP A 42 11.36 3.91 15.26
N THR A 43 10.74 4.56 16.23
CA THR A 43 10.43 4.03 17.57
C THR A 43 8.91 3.87 17.70
N SER A 44 8.28 3.59 16.56
CA SER A 44 6.94 3.05 16.48
C SER A 44 6.96 1.71 17.21
N ALA A 45 6.11 1.53 18.22
CA ALA A 45 5.92 0.20 18.79
C ALA A 45 5.48 -0.75 17.65
N PRO A 46 6.03 -1.98 17.57
CA PRO A 46 5.69 -2.90 16.50
C PRO A 46 4.18 -3.12 16.50
N SER A 47 3.58 -3.05 15.32
CA SER A 47 2.16 -3.34 15.11
C SER A 47 1.81 -4.72 15.68
N PRO A 48 0.54 -4.97 16.06
CA PRO A 48 0.11 -6.29 16.52
C PRO A 48 0.47 -7.42 15.55
N TYR A 49 0.48 -7.12 14.25
CA TYR A 49 0.91 -8.07 13.21
C TYR A 49 2.42 -8.36 13.28
N GLU A 50 3.27 -7.34 13.38
CA GLU A 50 4.73 -7.52 13.53
C GLU A 50 5.10 -8.24 14.83
N GLN A 51 4.34 -8.02 15.91
CA GLN A 51 4.49 -8.77 17.16
C GLN A 51 4.18 -10.26 16.95
N GLN A 52 3.12 -10.58 16.19
CA GLN A 52 2.76 -11.96 15.87
C GLN A 52 3.81 -12.63 14.97
N LEU A 53 4.31 -11.93 13.95
CA LEU A 53 5.42 -12.41 13.11
C LEU A 53 6.66 -12.71 13.96
N THR A 54 7.04 -11.77 14.83
CA THR A 54 8.19 -11.95 15.72
C THR A 54 8.00 -13.14 16.65
N ALA A 55 6.81 -13.32 17.23
CA ALA A 55 6.49 -14.46 18.09
C ALA A 55 6.53 -15.81 17.35
N ALA A 56 6.18 -15.82 16.06
CA ALA A 56 6.26 -16.98 15.19
C ALA A 56 7.69 -17.25 14.66
N GLY A 57 8.65 -16.36 14.92
CA GLY A 57 10.02 -16.49 14.40
C GLY A 57 10.21 -15.96 12.97
N TYR A 58 9.33 -15.07 12.51
CA TYR A 58 9.36 -14.45 11.19
C TYR A 58 9.52 -12.92 11.24
N GLY A 59 9.91 -12.37 12.39
CA GLY A 59 10.17 -10.93 12.55
C GLY A 59 11.49 -10.47 11.92
N ASP A 60 11.75 -9.16 11.98
CA ASP A 60 12.93 -8.54 11.36
C ASP A 60 14.27 -9.14 11.82
N GLY A 61 14.35 -9.59 13.08
CA GLY A 61 15.53 -10.26 13.60
C GLY A 61 15.83 -11.59 12.88
N GLN A 62 14.81 -12.35 12.54
CA GLN A 62 14.97 -13.60 11.80
C GLN A 62 15.26 -13.36 10.32
N ARG A 63 14.66 -12.32 9.74
CA ARG A 63 14.99 -11.86 8.39
C ARG A 63 16.46 -11.47 8.26
N GLN A 64 16.97 -10.64 9.17
CA GLN A 64 18.38 -10.26 9.25
C GLN A 64 19.28 -11.49 9.39
N HIS A 65 18.94 -12.40 10.31
CA HIS A 65 19.71 -13.62 10.50
C HIS A 65 19.76 -14.48 9.23
N TYR A 66 18.64 -14.64 8.53
CA TYR A 66 18.61 -15.35 7.26
C TYR A 66 19.50 -14.70 6.21
N ILE A 67 19.41 -13.37 6.03
CA ILE A 67 20.23 -12.62 5.08
C ILE A 67 21.72 -12.86 5.36
N GLU A 68 22.14 -12.73 6.62
CA GLU A 68 23.54 -12.92 7.05
C GLU A 68 24.04 -14.37 6.86
N GLN A 69 23.18 -15.37 7.11
CA GLN A 69 23.57 -16.78 7.09
C GLN A 69 23.40 -17.44 5.71
N SER A 70 22.62 -16.86 4.80
CA SER A 70 22.28 -17.45 3.50
C SER A 70 23.51 -17.69 2.60
N GLY A 71 24.58 -16.90 2.79
CA GLY A 71 25.74 -16.87 1.90
C GLY A 71 25.41 -16.34 0.48
N GLN A 72 24.21 -15.80 0.29
CA GLN A 72 23.75 -15.17 -0.95
C GLN A 72 24.04 -13.67 -0.93
N ASP A 73 23.80 -13.02 -2.07
CA ASP A 73 23.75 -11.56 -2.11
C ASP A 73 22.64 -11.05 -1.15
N PRO A 74 22.90 -10.02 -0.32
CA PRO A 74 21.93 -9.56 0.68
C PRO A 74 20.60 -9.07 0.09
N GLU A 75 20.62 -8.43 -1.09
CA GLU A 75 19.39 -7.96 -1.74
C GLU A 75 18.60 -9.17 -2.25
N TYR A 76 19.28 -10.14 -2.85
CA TYR A 76 18.63 -11.38 -3.27
C TYR A 76 18.06 -12.18 -2.09
N ALA A 77 18.80 -12.31 -0.99
CA ALA A 77 18.36 -13.01 0.20
C ALA A 77 17.14 -12.32 0.85
N ALA A 78 17.14 -10.98 0.86
CA ALA A 78 15.98 -10.19 1.26
C ALA A 78 14.75 -10.50 0.40
N CYS A 79 14.90 -10.50 -0.93
CA CYS A 79 13.81 -10.85 -1.84
C CYS A 79 13.28 -12.28 -1.61
N VAL A 80 14.16 -13.27 -1.45
CA VAL A 80 13.76 -14.66 -1.18
C VAL A 80 12.98 -14.76 0.15
N TRP A 81 13.42 -14.04 1.17
CA TRP A 81 12.71 -14.01 2.45
C TRP A 81 11.30 -13.41 2.28
N ASP A 82 11.20 -12.22 1.71
CA ASP A 82 9.96 -11.46 1.64
C ASP A 82 8.94 -12.08 0.66
N GLU A 83 9.41 -12.63 -0.47
CA GLU A 83 8.53 -13.10 -1.56
C GLU A 83 8.32 -14.61 -1.57
N GLN A 84 9.15 -15.42 -0.92
CA GLN A 84 9.01 -16.87 -0.95
C GLN A 84 8.81 -17.46 0.44
N ILE A 85 9.69 -17.14 1.39
CA ILE A 85 9.63 -17.72 2.74
C ILE A 85 8.39 -17.22 3.48
N MET A 86 8.16 -15.90 3.49
CA MET A 86 6.99 -15.31 4.14
C MET A 86 5.68 -15.79 3.50
N LEU A 87 5.60 -15.82 2.16
CA LEU A 87 4.40 -16.31 1.46
C LEU A 87 4.14 -17.80 1.72
N ALA A 88 5.17 -18.64 1.74
CA ALA A 88 5.01 -20.06 2.05
C ALA A 88 4.56 -20.29 3.49
N ALA A 89 5.12 -19.54 4.45
CA ALA A 89 4.71 -19.61 5.86
C ALA A 89 3.25 -19.14 6.06
N GLU A 90 2.83 -18.10 5.34
CA GLU A 90 1.44 -17.63 5.35
C GLU A 90 0.50 -18.69 4.77
N ALA A 91 0.83 -19.25 3.60
CA ALA A 91 0.03 -20.29 2.95
C ALA A 91 -0.07 -21.58 3.77
N ALA A 92 0.97 -21.91 4.53
CA ALA A 92 0.99 -23.03 5.48
C ALA A 92 0.22 -22.74 6.78
N GLY A 93 -0.16 -21.48 7.03
CA GLY A 93 -0.80 -21.03 8.26
C GLY A 93 0.13 -20.94 9.47
N GLU A 94 1.45 -20.91 9.24
CA GLU A 94 2.47 -20.76 10.29
C GLU A 94 2.54 -19.32 10.82
N ILE A 95 2.23 -18.35 9.97
CA ILE A 95 2.08 -16.93 10.32
C ILE A 95 0.66 -16.44 9.99
N PRO A 96 0.15 -15.41 10.69
CA PRO A 96 -1.10 -14.77 10.33
C PRO A 96 -1.03 -14.23 8.90
N ALA A 97 -2.15 -14.26 8.18
CA ALA A 97 -2.27 -13.56 6.91
C ALA A 97 -2.01 -12.07 7.12
N ARG A 98 -1.27 -11.46 6.19
CA ARG A 98 -1.06 -10.02 6.21
C ARG A 98 -2.42 -9.32 6.25
N PRO A 99 -2.65 -8.39 7.21
CA PRO A 99 -3.89 -7.63 7.25
C PRO A 99 -4.02 -6.84 5.94
N VAL A 100 -5.03 -7.19 5.15
CA VAL A 100 -5.41 -6.43 3.96
C VAL A 100 -6.32 -5.32 4.43
N GLU A 101 -5.85 -4.08 4.38
CA GLU A 101 -6.71 -2.94 4.64
C GLU A 101 -7.86 -2.94 3.61
N PRO A 102 -9.12 -2.75 4.04
CA PRO A 102 -10.21 -2.63 3.11
C PRO A 102 -9.96 -1.40 2.24
N LEU A 103 -9.99 -1.59 0.92
CA LEU A 103 -9.91 -0.50 -0.05
C LEU A 103 -10.95 0.58 0.30
N THR A 104 -10.55 1.83 0.27
CA THR A 104 -11.47 2.97 0.37
C THR A 104 -12.49 2.92 -0.77
N PRO A 105 -13.66 3.58 -0.65
CA PRO A 105 -14.64 3.61 -1.75
C PRO A 105 -14.06 4.09 -3.08
N ALA A 106 -13.11 5.03 -3.03
CA ALA A 106 -12.41 5.51 -4.22
C ALA A 106 -11.51 4.44 -4.84
N GLU A 107 -10.72 3.74 -4.02
CA GLU A 107 -9.86 2.63 -4.50
C GLU A 107 -10.69 1.44 -4.99
N GLN A 108 -11.86 1.18 -4.39
CA GLN A 108 -12.80 0.17 -4.88
C GLN A 108 -13.34 0.54 -6.27
N ALA A 109 -13.75 1.80 -6.45
CA ALA A 109 -14.22 2.31 -7.74
C ALA A 109 -13.11 2.24 -8.80
N GLU A 110 -11.88 2.63 -8.44
CA GLU A 110 -10.72 2.55 -9.33
C GLU A 110 -10.38 1.09 -9.70
N ASN A 111 -10.38 0.18 -8.73
CA ASN A 111 -10.11 -1.23 -8.99
C ASN A 111 -11.21 -1.86 -9.86
N ALA A 112 -12.48 -1.52 -9.62
CA ALA A 112 -13.59 -1.96 -10.46
C ALA A 112 -13.47 -1.42 -11.89
N ALA A 113 -13.17 -0.13 -12.05
CA ALA A 113 -12.95 0.51 -13.35
C ALA A 113 -11.76 -0.13 -14.10
N ARG A 114 -10.65 -0.38 -13.40
CA ARG A 114 -9.47 -1.05 -13.96
C ARG A 114 -9.79 -2.48 -14.41
N SER A 115 -10.52 -3.23 -13.58
CA SER A 115 -10.96 -4.59 -13.89
C SER A 115 -11.88 -4.63 -15.10
N GLN A 116 -12.76 -3.63 -15.24
CA GLN A 116 -13.61 -3.47 -16.41
C GLN A 116 -12.79 -3.13 -17.66
N ALA A 117 -11.87 -2.16 -17.57
CA ALA A 117 -10.99 -1.78 -18.67
C ALA A 117 -10.15 -2.98 -19.17
N MET A 118 -9.64 -3.80 -18.26
CA MET A 118 -8.91 -5.02 -18.61
C MET A 118 -9.79 -6.04 -19.36
N ARG A 119 -11.05 -6.19 -18.95
CA ARG A 119 -12.02 -7.04 -19.65
C ARG A 119 -12.31 -6.52 -21.06
N GLU A 120 -12.48 -5.20 -21.21
CA GLU A 120 -12.70 -4.57 -22.52
C GLU A 120 -11.48 -4.74 -23.43
N TYR A 121 -10.26 -4.57 -22.90
CA TYR A 121 -9.03 -4.83 -23.63
C TYR A 121 -9.02 -6.25 -24.20
N TRP A 122 -9.26 -7.27 -23.38
CA TRP A 122 -9.27 -8.65 -23.86
C TRP A 122 -10.38 -8.94 -24.87
N GLN A 123 -11.54 -8.27 -24.78
CA GLN A 123 -12.57 -8.39 -25.81
C GLN A 123 -12.14 -7.76 -27.15
N GLN A 124 -11.36 -6.68 -27.08
CA GLN A 124 -10.86 -5.97 -28.25
C GLN A 124 -9.64 -6.65 -28.89
N TYR A 125 -8.84 -7.35 -28.08
CA TYR A 125 -7.62 -8.06 -28.48
C TYR A 125 -7.69 -9.55 -28.07
N PRO A 126 -8.63 -10.33 -28.65
CA PRO A 126 -8.81 -11.74 -28.30
C PRO A 126 -7.60 -12.62 -28.66
N GLU A 127 -6.79 -12.21 -29.64
CA GLU A 127 -5.53 -12.86 -30.01
C GLU A 127 -4.49 -12.89 -28.88
N ASP A 128 -4.55 -11.93 -27.96
CA ASP A 128 -3.61 -11.79 -26.85
C ASP A 128 -4.00 -12.67 -25.64
N GLN A 129 -5.25 -13.13 -25.56
CA GLN A 129 -5.74 -13.96 -24.45
C GLN A 129 -5.09 -15.36 -24.37
N GLY A 130 -4.42 -15.81 -25.44
CA GLY A 130 -3.92 -17.19 -25.57
C GLY A 130 -2.43 -17.41 -25.28
N GLY A 131 -1.65 -16.35 -25.10
CA GLY A 131 -0.19 -16.47 -24.93
C GLY A 131 0.52 -15.26 -24.35
N TRP A 132 -0.18 -14.14 -24.14
CA TRP A 132 0.35 -12.96 -23.49
C TRP A 132 -0.24 -12.86 -22.08
N ASP A 133 0.61 -13.04 -21.07
CA ASP A 133 0.23 -12.87 -19.66
C ASP A 133 0.72 -11.51 -19.20
N PRO A 134 -0.12 -10.51 -18.91
CA PRO A 134 0.30 -9.16 -18.50
C PRO A 134 1.23 -9.14 -17.27
N LEU A 135 1.22 -10.21 -16.46
CA LEU A 135 2.08 -10.39 -15.29
C LEU A 135 3.39 -11.11 -15.61
N SER A 136 3.55 -11.62 -16.83
CA SER A 136 4.79 -12.23 -17.29
C SER A 136 5.87 -11.19 -17.58
N ASN A 137 7.09 -11.48 -17.11
CA ASN A 137 8.28 -10.70 -17.44
C ASN A 137 8.80 -10.98 -18.86
N ASP A 138 8.26 -11.98 -19.55
CA ASP A 138 8.66 -12.34 -20.93
C ASP A 138 7.91 -11.52 -22.00
N ASN A 139 7.01 -10.63 -21.58
CA ASN A 139 6.30 -9.75 -22.49
C ASN A 139 7.23 -8.69 -23.07
N ASP A 140 7.07 -8.38 -24.36
CA ASP A 140 7.73 -7.24 -24.98
C ASP A 140 7.27 -5.92 -24.32
N ASP A 141 8.24 -5.07 -23.97
CA ASP A 141 8.03 -3.79 -23.27
C ASP A 141 7.04 -2.87 -24.01
N ALA A 142 7.01 -2.89 -25.35
CA ALA A 142 6.11 -2.04 -26.12
C ALA A 142 4.65 -2.52 -26.01
N THR A 143 4.42 -3.83 -25.93
CA THR A 143 3.08 -4.40 -25.75
C THR A 143 2.58 -4.13 -24.33
N LYS A 144 3.44 -4.27 -23.33
CA LYS A 144 3.14 -3.92 -21.94
C LYS A 144 2.78 -2.43 -21.78
N ALA A 145 3.56 -1.54 -22.39
CA ALA A 145 3.28 -0.11 -22.37
C ALA A 145 1.94 0.25 -23.05
N GLN A 146 1.59 -0.42 -24.15
CA GLN A 146 0.30 -0.23 -24.83
C GLN A 146 -0.88 -0.67 -23.96
N PHE A 147 -0.77 -1.83 -23.31
CA PHE A 147 -1.77 -2.30 -22.36
C PHE A 147 -1.94 -1.34 -21.18
N ASP A 148 -0.84 -0.93 -20.54
CA ASP A 148 -0.88 -0.01 -19.40
C ASP A 148 -1.50 1.34 -19.79
N THR A 149 -1.20 1.83 -20.99
CA THR A 149 -1.81 3.06 -21.52
C THR A 149 -3.32 2.89 -21.71
N PHE A 150 -3.77 1.82 -22.36
CA PHE A 150 -5.19 1.57 -22.59
C PHE A 150 -5.97 1.46 -21.27
N VAL A 151 -5.46 0.67 -20.33
CA VAL A 151 -6.10 0.46 -19.03
C VAL A 151 -6.16 1.78 -18.25
N SER A 152 -5.10 2.59 -18.26
CA SER A 152 -5.08 3.90 -17.61
C SER A 152 -6.10 4.87 -18.22
N GLU A 153 -6.12 5.01 -19.55
CA GLU A 153 -7.06 5.89 -20.25
C GLU A 153 -8.52 5.48 -20.01
N ARG A 154 -8.82 4.18 -20.05
CA ARG A 154 -10.17 3.69 -19.79
C ARG A 154 -10.58 3.80 -18.33
N THR A 155 -9.67 3.56 -17.40
CA THR A 155 -9.94 3.76 -15.96
C THR A 155 -10.29 5.21 -15.69
N GLN A 156 -9.54 6.17 -16.23
CA GLN A 156 -9.84 7.59 -16.07
C GLN A 156 -11.19 7.98 -16.69
N GLN A 157 -11.55 7.43 -17.85
CA GLN A 157 -12.84 7.70 -18.48
C GLN A 157 -14.01 7.14 -17.66
N LEU A 158 -13.90 5.92 -17.14
CA LEU A 158 -14.92 5.28 -16.29
C LEU A 158 -15.07 6.01 -14.94
N LEU A 159 -13.99 6.50 -14.37
CA LEU A 159 -14.02 7.30 -13.13
C LEU A 159 -14.52 8.74 -13.35
N SER A 160 -14.37 9.28 -14.57
CA SER A 160 -14.83 10.63 -14.93
C SER A 160 -16.27 10.64 -15.45
N THR A 161 -16.88 9.48 -15.69
CA THR A 161 -18.29 9.42 -16.07
C THR A 161 -19.13 9.56 -14.80
N PRO A 162 -19.92 10.64 -14.64
CA PRO A 162 -20.86 10.70 -13.52
C PRO A 162 -21.80 9.49 -13.63
N GLU A 163 -22.07 8.82 -12.50
CA GLU A 163 -23.13 7.81 -12.46
C GLU A 163 -24.35 8.39 -13.16
N PRO A 164 -25.05 7.62 -14.02
CA PRO A 164 -26.32 8.09 -14.54
C PRO A 164 -27.17 8.45 -13.32
N SER A 165 -27.52 9.74 -13.21
CA SER A 165 -28.52 10.20 -12.25
C SER A 165 -29.65 9.18 -12.32
N PRO A 166 -30.12 8.63 -11.19
CA PRO A 166 -31.26 7.74 -11.22
C PRO A 166 -32.31 8.48 -12.03
N ALA A 167 -32.65 7.92 -13.19
CA ALA A 167 -33.64 8.50 -14.07
C ALA A 167 -34.82 8.80 -13.16
N GLU A 168 -35.23 10.07 -13.13
CA GLU A 168 -36.57 10.43 -12.73
C GLU A 168 -37.45 9.45 -13.50
N TYR A 169 -37.97 8.45 -12.79
CA TYR A 169 -39.08 7.68 -13.28
C TYR A 169 -40.18 8.72 -13.40
N ASP A 170 -40.31 9.31 -14.58
CA ASP A 170 -41.47 10.08 -14.97
C ASP A 170 -42.67 9.16 -14.71
N ASP A 171 -43.37 9.48 -13.63
CA ASP A 171 -44.55 8.83 -13.09
C ASP A 171 -45.78 9.20 -13.94
N ASP A 172 -45.62 9.14 -15.27
CA ASP A 172 -46.67 9.37 -16.25
C ASP A 172 -47.05 8.02 -16.90
N PHE A 173 -47.43 7.06 -16.07
CA PHE A 173 -48.24 5.93 -16.52
C PHE A 173 -49.71 6.34 -16.40
N ASP A 174 -50.14 7.24 -17.29
CA ASP A 174 -51.54 7.61 -17.50
C ASP A 174 -52.28 6.37 -18.02
N MET A 175 -52.91 5.62 -17.10
CA MET A 175 -53.89 4.59 -17.44
C MET A 175 -55.24 5.27 -17.63
N ASP A 176 -55.53 5.66 -18.87
CA ASP A 176 -56.89 5.96 -19.29
C ASP A 176 -57.78 4.71 -19.14
N LEU A 177 -58.90 4.93 -18.46
CA LEU A 177 -59.96 4.01 -18.05
C LEU A 177 -61.02 3.81 -19.14
#